data_AF-C4JH87-F1
#
_entry.id   AF-C4JH87-F1
#
_cell.length_a   1.000
_cell.length_b   1.000
_cell.length_c   1.000
_cell.angle_alpha   90.00
_cell.angle_beta   90.00
_cell.angle_gamma   90.00
#
_symmetry.space_group_name_H-M   'P 1'
#
loop_
_entity.id
_entity.type
_entity.pdbx_description
1 polymer ?
#
loop_
_entity_poly.entity_id
_entity_poly.type
_entity_poly.pdbx_seq_one_letter_code
_entity_poly.pdbx_strand_id
1 'polypeptide(L)'
;MRSITCQGTSYEIGLQHGEQARTEIHGSMEFYKGLFKRDCSMNWEEVCKTAVKFVPLLEASFPEYLQEINGIAQGAGVGVDSILALNVRTELAYGMFNDGCTAFSWKSDAGSFLAQNWDASSLLSPQRFLKTRYTKQELIPVKVG
;
A
#
# COMPACT_ATOMS: atom_id res chain seq x y z
N MET A 1 -0.82 6.36 16.52
CA MET A 1 -0.40 6.09 15.14
C MET A 1 1.12 6.00 15.11
N ARG A 2 1.67 4.86 14.66
CA ARG A 2 3.12 4.68 14.53
C ARG A 2 3.61 5.44 13.30
N SER A 3 4.75 6.13 13.40
CA SER A 3 5.35 6.83 12.26
C SER A 3 6.71 6.23 11.97
N ILE A 4 7.01 6.04 10.69
CA ILE A 4 8.35 5.67 10.22
C ILE A 4 8.83 6.71 9.21
N THR A 5 10.14 6.88 9.12
CA THR A 5 10.77 7.76 8.15
C THR A 5 11.63 6.90 7.25
N CYS A 6 11.50 7.12 5.94
CA CYS A 6 12.22 6.39 4.90
C CYS A 6 12.83 7.40 3.93
N GLN A 7 14.05 7.14 3.49
CA GLN A 7 14.79 8.03 2.60
C GLN A 7 15.70 7.26 1.65
N GLY A 8 16.06 7.88 0.52
CA GLY A 8 16.92 7.29 -0.50
C GLY A 8 16.16 6.97 -1.80
N THR A 9 16.68 6.02 -2.55
CA THR A 9 16.03 5.45 -3.75
C THR A 9 14.75 4.71 -3.39
N SER A 10 13.87 4.45 -4.37
CA SER A 10 12.62 3.73 -4.12
C SER A 10 12.82 2.36 -3.46
N TYR A 11 13.87 1.64 -3.86
CA TYR A 11 14.22 0.36 -3.23
C TYR A 11 14.68 0.52 -1.78
N GLU A 12 15.55 1.49 -1.48
CA GLU A 12 16.03 1.75 -0.11
C GLU A 12 14.89 2.22 0.82
N ILE A 13 14.00 3.05 0.27
CA ILE A 13 12.78 3.48 0.92
C ILE A 13 11.92 2.26 1.26
N GLY A 14 11.70 1.38 0.28
CA GLY A 14 10.94 0.15 0.47
C GLY A 14 11.56 -0.75 1.53
N LEU A 15 12.88 -0.95 1.48
CA LEU A 15 13.63 -1.77 2.43
C LEU A 15 13.44 -1.27 3.86
N GLN A 16 13.65 0.03 4.09
CA GLN A 16 13.45 0.67 5.38
C GLN A 16 12.01 0.55 5.88
N HIS A 17 11.03 0.66 4.99
CA HIS A 17 9.62 0.47 5.34
C HIS A 17 9.36 -0.97 5.77
N GLY A 18 9.76 -1.95 4.96
CA GLY A 18 9.59 -3.37 5.25
C GLY A 18 10.23 -3.77 6.59
N GLU A 19 11.44 -3.28 6.87
CA GLU A 19 12.15 -3.55 8.13
C GLU A 19 11.45 -2.94 9.34
N GLN A 20 11.08 -1.66 9.26
CA GLN A 20 10.47 -0.95 10.37
C GLN A 20 9.04 -1.42 10.65
N ALA A 21 8.29 -1.83 9.63
CA ALA A 21 6.88 -2.21 9.72
C ALA A 21 6.63 -3.72 9.56
N ARG A 22 7.65 -4.55 9.77
CA ARG A 22 7.57 -6.00 9.57
C ARG A 22 6.36 -6.63 10.27
N THR A 23 6.17 -6.33 11.56
CA THR A 23 5.05 -6.88 12.34
C THR A 23 3.70 -6.49 11.76
N GLU A 24 3.53 -5.23 11.36
CA GLU A 24 2.29 -4.72 10.77
C GLU A 24 2.02 -5.30 9.38
N ILE A 25 3.06 -5.50 8.56
CA ILE A 25 2.94 -6.12 7.24
C ILE A 25 2.47 -7.57 7.37
N HIS A 26 3.09 -8.35 8.26
CA HIS A 26 2.67 -9.73 8.52
C HIS A 26 1.23 -9.78 9.05
N GLY A 27 0.86 -8.89 9.98
CA GLY A 27 -0.52 -8.79 10.46
C GLY A 27 -1.51 -8.44 9.35
N SER A 28 -1.13 -7.55 8.42
CA SER A 28 -1.95 -7.20 7.26
C SER A 28 -2.11 -8.38 6.31
N MET A 29 -1.05 -9.16 6.06
CA MET A 29 -1.11 -10.37 5.25
C MET A 29 -2.09 -11.39 5.84
N GLU A 30 -1.99 -11.69 7.14
CA GLU A 30 -2.89 -12.65 7.78
C GLU A 30 -4.36 -12.19 7.72
N PHE A 31 -4.60 -10.89 7.93
CA PHE A 31 -5.92 -10.32 7.77
C PHE A 31 -6.46 -10.48 6.33
N TYR A 32 -5.69 -10.08 5.32
CA TYR A 32 -6.16 -10.11 3.94
C TYR A 32 -6.29 -11.53 3.39
N LYS A 33 -5.44 -12.47 3.83
CA LYS A 33 -5.63 -13.91 3.56
C LYS A 33 -7.02 -14.38 4.00
N GLY A 34 -7.41 -14.05 5.22
CA GLY A 34 -8.75 -14.38 5.74
C GLY A 34 -9.86 -13.67 4.96
N LEU A 35 -9.66 -12.39 4.65
CA LEU A 35 -10.64 -11.57 3.93
C LEU A 35 -10.93 -12.11 2.52
N PHE A 36 -9.88 -12.33 1.71
CA PHE A 36 -10.02 -12.88 0.36
C PHE A 36 -10.62 -14.29 0.37
N LYS A 37 -10.27 -15.12 1.36
CA LYS A 37 -10.84 -16.46 1.47
C LYS A 37 -12.34 -16.41 1.76
N ARG A 38 -12.76 -15.52 2.66
CA ARG A 38 -14.16 -15.39 3.07
C ARG A 38 -15.03 -14.70 2.01
N ASP A 39 -14.58 -13.56 1.50
CA ASP A 39 -15.40 -12.66 0.70
C ASP A 39 -15.20 -12.88 -0.80
N CYS A 40 -14.08 -13.46 -1.21
CA CYS A 40 -13.76 -13.71 -2.62
C CYS A 40 -13.63 -15.19 -2.98
N SER A 41 -13.74 -16.10 -2.01
CA SER A 41 -13.50 -17.54 -2.18
C SER A 41 -12.10 -17.91 -2.72
N MET A 42 -11.14 -16.98 -2.70
CA MET A 42 -9.78 -17.17 -3.20
C MET A 42 -8.83 -17.54 -2.07
N ASN A 43 -7.99 -18.54 -2.27
CA ASN A 43 -6.85 -18.79 -1.38
C ASN A 43 -5.69 -17.82 -1.67
N TRP A 44 -4.72 -17.71 -0.77
CA TRP A 44 -3.65 -16.71 -0.91
C TRP A 44 -2.79 -16.88 -2.16
N GLU A 45 -2.54 -18.12 -2.58
CA GLU A 45 -1.77 -18.40 -3.79
C GLU A 45 -2.50 -17.89 -5.04
N GLU A 46 -3.81 -18.07 -5.11
CA GLU A 46 -4.65 -17.54 -6.20
C GLU A 46 -4.65 -16.00 -6.21
N VAL A 47 -4.68 -15.37 -5.04
CA VAL A 47 -4.58 -13.92 -4.87
C VAL A 47 -3.24 -13.42 -5.40
N CYS A 48 -2.11 -13.98 -4.94
CA CYS A 48 -0.77 -13.63 -5.42
C CYS A 48 -0.61 -13.84 -6.93
N LYS A 49 -1.08 -14.98 -7.46
CA LYS A 49 -1.04 -15.30 -8.90
C LYS A 49 -1.84 -14.28 -9.73
N THR A 50 -2.93 -13.77 -9.19
CA THR A 50 -3.72 -12.72 -9.85
C THR A 50 -3.02 -11.37 -9.75
N ALA A 51 -2.41 -11.04 -8.60
CA ALA A 51 -1.67 -9.81 -8.40
C ALA A 51 -0.49 -9.65 -9.37
N VAL A 52 0.24 -10.74 -9.66
CA VAL A 52 1.38 -10.70 -10.60
C VAL A 52 0.99 -10.27 -12.02
N LYS A 53 -0.28 -10.37 -12.41
CA LYS A 53 -0.76 -9.87 -13.71
C LYS A 53 -0.64 -8.35 -13.87
N PHE A 54 -0.46 -7.61 -12.77
CA PHE A 54 -0.24 -6.16 -12.78
C PHE A 54 1.23 -5.78 -13.02
N VAL A 55 2.17 -6.73 -12.92
CA VAL A 55 3.61 -6.46 -13.11
C VAL A 55 3.91 -5.80 -14.46
N PRO A 56 3.43 -6.28 -15.62
CA PRO A 56 3.74 -5.64 -16.90
C PRO A 56 3.31 -4.17 -16.98
N LEU A 57 2.16 -3.83 -16.39
CA LEU A 57 1.70 -2.44 -16.32
C LEU A 57 2.62 -1.58 -15.45
N LEU A 58 2.98 -2.10 -14.27
CA LEU A 58 3.86 -1.41 -13.34
C LEU A 58 5.28 -1.26 -13.91
N GLU A 59 5.81 -2.27 -14.59
CA GLU A 59 7.13 -2.20 -15.24
C GLU A 59 7.16 -1.12 -16.32
N ALA A 60 6.10 -1.02 -17.13
CA ALA A 60 6.03 -0.07 -18.23
C ALA A 60 5.80 1.38 -17.76
N SER A 61 5.02 1.57 -16.70
CA SER A 61 4.52 2.91 -16.33
C SER A 61 5.04 3.44 -15.00
N PHE A 62 5.39 2.55 -14.06
CA PHE A 62 5.75 2.90 -12.69
C PHE A 62 6.88 1.99 -12.14
N PRO A 63 8.01 1.86 -12.85
CA PRO A 63 9.10 0.94 -12.45
C PRO A 63 9.65 1.25 -11.05
N GLU A 64 9.57 2.50 -10.59
CA GLU A 64 9.96 2.93 -9.25
C GLU A 64 9.07 2.33 -8.15
N TYR A 65 7.79 2.06 -8.41
CA TYR A 65 6.90 1.41 -7.45
C TYR A 65 7.23 -0.07 -7.32
N LEU A 66 7.65 -0.73 -8.40
CA LEU A 66 8.17 -2.09 -8.30
C LEU A 66 9.45 -2.15 -7.48
N GLN A 67 10.35 -1.17 -7.64
CA GLN A 67 11.56 -1.08 -6.80
C GLN A 67 11.19 -0.95 -5.31
N GLU A 68 10.23 -0.09 -4.97
CA GLU A 68 9.76 0.05 -3.59
C GLU A 68 9.09 -1.23 -3.06
N ILE A 69 8.21 -1.86 -3.85
CA ILE A 69 7.57 -3.13 -3.51
C ILE A 69 8.61 -4.23 -3.24
N ASN A 70 9.65 -4.33 -4.08
CA ASN A 70 10.75 -5.27 -3.89
C ASN A 70 11.51 -5.00 -2.58
N GLY A 71 11.80 -3.73 -2.29
CA GLY A 71 12.43 -3.33 -1.03
C GLY A 71 11.57 -3.72 0.18
N ILE A 72 10.27 -3.41 0.15
CA ILE A 72 9.33 -3.74 1.25
C ILE A 72 9.31 -5.25 1.49
N ALA A 73 9.22 -6.05 0.42
CA ALA A 73 9.19 -7.50 0.51
C ALA A 73 10.46 -8.04 1.19
N GLN A 74 11.63 -7.55 0.78
CA GLN A 74 12.89 -7.92 1.39
C GLN A 74 12.98 -7.51 2.87
N GLY A 75 12.65 -6.26 3.20
CA GLY A 75 12.74 -5.76 4.58
C GLY A 75 11.79 -6.46 5.55
N ALA A 76 10.60 -6.81 5.07
CA ALA A 76 9.60 -7.55 5.83
C ALA A 76 9.84 -9.07 5.84
N GLY A 77 10.72 -9.59 4.98
CA GLY A 77 11.01 -11.01 4.84
C GLY A 77 9.84 -11.81 4.28
N VAL A 78 9.16 -11.28 3.26
CA VAL A 78 7.98 -11.89 2.62
C VAL A 78 8.13 -11.90 1.09
N GLY A 79 7.24 -12.61 0.39
CA GLY A 79 7.23 -12.63 -1.08
C GLY A 79 6.83 -11.29 -1.69
N VAL A 80 7.46 -10.94 -2.81
CA VAL A 80 7.15 -9.74 -3.61
C VAL A 80 5.69 -9.74 -4.07
N ASP A 81 5.20 -10.89 -4.49
CA ASP A 81 3.81 -11.15 -4.89
C ASP A 81 2.81 -10.84 -3.76
N SER A 82 3.18 -11.10 -2.51
CA SER A 82 2.36 -10.82 -1.34
C SER A 82 2.26 -9.31 -1.08
N ILE A 83 3.37 -8.57 -1.20
CA ILE A 83 3.34 -7.09 -1.10
C ILE A 83 2.57 -6.49 -2.26
N LEU A 84 2.74 -7.03 -3.47
CA LEU A 84 1.97 -6.61 -4.63
C LEU A 84 0.48 -6.84 -4.39
N ALA A 85 0.07 -8.02 -3.92
CA ALA A 85 -1.32 -8.34 -3.60
C ALA A 85 -1.94 -7.38 -2.56
N LEU A 86 -1.19 -6.96 -1.55
CA LEU A 86 -1.65 -5.94 -0.59
C LEU A 86 -1.86 -4.57 -1.24
N ASN A 87 -1.01 -4.20 -2.21
CA ASN A 87 -1.09 -2.91 -2.89
C ASN A 87 -2.21 -2.86 -3.94
N VAL A 88 -2.50 -3.97 -4.63
CA VAL A 88 -3.58 -4.05 -5.64
C VAL A 88 -4.87 -4.69 -5.11
N ARG A 89 -5.04 -4.75 -3.79
CA ARG A 89 -6.14 -5.50 -3.14
C ARG A 89 -7.53 -5.03 -3.57
N THR A 90 -7.69 -3.73 -3.85
CA THR A 90 -8.96 -3.13 -4.28
C THR A 90 -9.30 -3.54 -5.70
N GLU A 91 -8.30 -3.65 -6.56
CA GLU A 91 -8.44 -4.10 -7.94
C GLU A 91 -8.71 -5.61 -8.00
N LEU A 92 -8.11 -6.39 -7.09
CA LEU A 92 -8.35 -7.83 -6.96
C LEU A 92 -9.76 -8.15 -6.46
N ALA A 93 -10.27 -7.33 -5.53
CA ALA A 93 -11.56 -7.55 -4.88
C ALA A 93 -12.66 -6.60 -5.39
N TYR A 94 -12.52 -6.06 -6.60
CA TYR A 94 -13.43 -5.03 -7.12
C TYR A 94 -14.89 -5.50 -7.08
N GLY A 95 -15.71 -4.82 -6.28
CA GLY A 95 -17.13 -5.15 -6.06
C GLY A 95 -17.39 -6.31 -5.08
N MET A 96 -16.35 -6.89 -4.47
CA MET A 96 -16.43 -8.02 -3.55
C MET A 96 -16.17 -7.65 -2.08
N PHE A 97 -15.45 -6.55 -1.84
CA PHE A 97 -15.30 -5.99 -0.49
C PHE A 97 -16.42 -4.99 -0.18
N ASN A 98 -16.96 -5.08 1.03
CA ASN A 98 -17.93 -4.13 1.57
C ASN A 98 -17.19 -3.14 2.49
N ASP A 99 -16.58 -2.12 1.91
CA ASP A 99 -16.08 -0.94 2.61
C ASP A 99 -16.95 0.30 2.32
N GLY A 100 -16.73 1.37 3.06
CA GLY A 100 -17.50 2.60 2.91
C GLY A 100 -16.68 3.84 3.18
N CYS A 101 -17.11 4.97 2.65
CA CYS A 101 -16.59 6.27 3.03
C CYS A 101 -17.67 7.34 2.84
N THR A 102 -17.59 8.38 3.66
CA THR A 102 -18.32 9.64 3.52
C THR A 102 -17.27 10.74 3.43
N ALA A 103 -17.30 11.51 2.35
CA ALA A 103 -16.42 12.66 2.13
C ALA A 103 -17.23 13.96 2.20
N PHE A 104 -16.62 14.98 2.80
CA PHE A 104 -17.18 16.31 2.95
C PHE A 104 -16.20 17.34 2.37
N SER A 105 -16.72 18.29 1.60
CA SER A 105 -15.96 19.43 1.12
C SER A 105 -16.76 20.71 1.31
N TRP A 106 -16.09 21.76 1.79
CA TRP A 106 -16.70 23.09 1.92
C TRP A 106 -15.69 24.17 1.59
N LYS A 107 -16.06 25.05 0.66
CA LYS A 107 -15.30 26.26 0.31
C LYS A 107 -15.97 27.48 0.92
N SER A 108 -15.16 28.31 1.57
CA SER A 108 -15.51 29.62 2.11
C SER A 108 -14.52 30.67 1.60
N ASP A 109 -14.82 31.96 1.83
CA ASP A 109 -13.90 33.05 1.49
C ASP A 109 -12.61 33.01 2.32
N ALA A 110 -12.63 32.38 3.50
CA ALA A 110 -11.48 32.23 4.38
C ALA A 110 -10.62 30.97 4.07
N GLY A 111 -11.09 30.08 3.20
CA GLY A 111 -10.40 28.84 2.86
C GLY A 111 -11.32 27.66 2.54
N SER A 112 -10.70 26.52 2.28
CA SER A 112 -11.37 25.27 1.93
C SER A 112 -11.15 24.20 2.99
N PHE A 113 -12.19 23.45 3.32
CA PHE A 113 -12.18 22.30 4.20
C PHE A 113 -12.45 21.03 3.38
N LEU A 114 -11.65 19.99 3.64
CA LEU A 114 -11.84 18.64 3.12
C LEU A 114 -11.75 17.67 4.29
N ALA A 115 -12.72 16.76 4.40
CA ALA A 115 -12.77 15.74 5.42
C ALA A 115 -13.33 14.43 4.87
N GLN A 116 -12.94 13.31 5.45
CA GLN A 116 -13.45 11.99 5.09
C GLN A 116 -13.40 11.04 6.30
N ASN A 117 -14.37 10.14 6.43
CA ASN A 117 -14.22 8.90 7.20
C ASN A 117 -13.95 7.72 6.25
N TRP A 118 -13.23 6.71 6.76
CA TRP A 118 -13.09 5.42 6.08
C TRP A 118 -13.71 4.34 6.97
N ASP A 119 -14.85 3.84 6.53
CA ASP A 119 -15.64 2.82 7.20
C ASP A 119 -15.12 1.45 6.72
N ALA A 120 -14.30 0.85 7.57
CA ALA A 120 -13.70 -0.45 7.33
C ALA A 120 -14.05 -1.40 8.47
N SER A 121 -14.08 -2.72 8.18
CA SER A 121 -14.38 -3.76 9.15
C SER A 121 -13.65 -3.56 10.48
N SER A 122 -14.33 -3.80 11.61
CA SER A 122 -13.72 -3.73 12.94
C SER A 122 -12.53 -4.67 13.11
N LEU A 123 -12.47 -5.74 12.31
CA LEU A 123 -11.37 -6.70 12.24
C LEU A 123 -10.06 -6.09 11.69
N LEU A 124 -10.14 -4.96 10.97
CA LEU A 124 -8.96 -4.18 10.53
C LEU A 124 -8.37 -3.29 11.63
N SER A 125 -9.07 -3.09 12.75
CA SER A 125 -8.67 -2.13 13.78
C SER A 125 -7.30 -2.36 14.43
N PRO A 126 -6.75 -3.59 14.57
CA PRO A 126 -5.43 -3.78 15.16
C PRO A 126 -4.26 -3.40 14.23
N GLN A 127 -4.48 -3.34 12.91
CA GLN A 127 -3.42 -3.08 11.91
C GLN A 127 -3.39 -1.61 11.46
N ARG A 128 -4.07 -0.73 12.20
CA ARG A 128 -4.43 0.59 11.71
C ARG A 128 -3.31 1.61 11.90
N PHE A 129 -2.66 1.88 10.76
CA PHE A 129 -1.94 3.10 10.41
C PHE A 129 -0.48 3.17 10.82
N LEU A 130 0.34 2.80 9.83
CA LEU A 130 1.72 3.26 9.71
C LEU A 130 1.72 4.57 8.92
N LYS A 131 2.19 5.65 9.54
CA LYS A 131 2.49 6.89 8.83
C LYS A 131 3.90 6.83 8.28
N THR A 132 4.03 6.51 7.00
CA THR A 132 5.31 6.57 6.30
C THR A 132 5.57 8.00 5.83
N ARG A 133 6.68 8.58 6.26
CA ARG A 133 7.17 9.87 5.75
C ARG A 133 8.32 9.60 4.79
N TYR A 134 8.13 9.99 3.54
CA TYR A 134 9.17 9.96 2.52
C TYR A 134 9.83 11.33 2.44
N THR A 135 11.14 11.39 2.62
CA THR A 135 11.93 12.58 2.31
C THR A 135 12.58 12.37 0.94
N LYS A 136 11.95 12.88 -0.12
CA LYS A 136 12.61 12.92 -1.44
C LYS A 136 13.85 13.83 -1.33
N GLN A 137 15.00 13.29 -1.72
CA GLN A 137 16.19 14.09 -1.99
C GLN A 137 15.85 15.09 -3.11
N GLU A 138 16.27 16.34 -3.00
CA GLU A 138 15.98 17.39 -3.97
C GLU A 138 16.27 16.89 -5.40
N LEU A 139 15.32 17.15 -6.31
CA LEU A 139 15.46 16.87 -7.73
C LEU A 139 16.78 17.50 -8.21
N ILE A 140 17.73 16.67 -8.67
CA ILE A 140 18.90 17.17 -9.39
C ILE A 140 18.35 18.02 -10.55
N PRO A 141 18.68 19.32 -10.64
CA PRO A 141 18.16 20.15 -11.73
C PRO A 141 18.65 19.56 -13.05
N VAL A 142 17.73 19.04 -13.84
CA VAL A 142 17.99 18.70 -15.23
C VAL A 142 18.33 20.01 -15.92
N LYS A 143 19.61 20.19 -16.28
CA LYS A 143 20.02 21.27 -17.17
C LYS A 143 19.34 21.02 -18.51
N VAL A 144 18.31 21.81 -18.79
CA VAL A 144 17.80 21.96 -20.15
C VAL A 144 18.88 22.72 -20.91
N GLY A 145 19.58 21.99 -21.79
CA GLY A 145 20.51 22.56 -22.76
C GLY A 145 19.78 22.96 -24.03
#